data_AF-S9SR75-F1
#
_entry.id   AF-S9SR75-F1
#
_cell.length_a   1.000
_cell.length_b   1.000
_cell.length_c   1.000
_cell.angle_alpha   90.00
_cell.angle_beta   90.00
_cell.angle_gamma   90.00
#
_symmetry.space_group_name_H-M   'P 1'
#
loop_
_entity.id
_entity.type
_entity.pdbx_description
1 polymer ?
#
loop_
_entity_poly.entity_id
_entity_poly.type
_entity_poly.pdbx_seq_one_letter_code
_entity_poly.pdbx_strand_id
1 'polypeptide(L)'
;MSKPKLKLTIALVIIVILSIPAYFIGRSFGVFQGEVVLSKYALAIEKDGKRYNAWPLLNFNSAMDKKGEERQFYYQVDTGDLDELFMLAYGQYEVKSSEENPFLDGKIKYDNERVHAYIKTVPKFENANDYTNMYEFFDDKGNHVYTYDPSAPMDTDYVKDIIHAGMSRTSAGGGTTEAVDRYINVTKLFKDKLDITVKLKVDDDNRIVTIVMTRDRT
;
A
#
# COMPACT_ATOMS: atom_id res chain seq x y z
N MET A 1 32.66 43.46 6.68
CA MET A 1 32.44 42.27 5.82
C MET A 1 32.69 42.67 4.37
N SER A 2 33.49 41.95 3.58
CA SER A 2 33.73 42.35 2.18
C SER A 2 32.44 42.20 1.36
N LYS A 3 32.21 43.06 0.36
CA LYS A 3 31.03 43.01 -0.54
C LYS A 3 30.68 41.59 -1.05
N PRO A 4 31.65 40.73 -1.47
CA PRO A 4 31.33 39.36 -1.86
C PRO A 4 30.89 38.47 -0.70
N LYS A 5 31.47 38.62 0.50
CA LYS A 5 31.03 37.91 1.70
C LYS A 5 29.60 38.30 2.11
N LEU A 6 29.25 39.58 1.98
CA LEU A 6 27.88 40.06 2.23
C LEU A 6 26.86 39.51 1.23
N LYS A 7 27.19 39.50 -0.07
CA LYS A 7 26.32 38.90 -1.10
C LYS A 7 26.13 37.39 -0.87
N LEU A 8 27.19 36.67 -0.50
CA LEU A 8 27.13 35.25 -0.19
C LEU A 8 26.25 34.97 1.05
N THR A 9 26.39 35.76 2.11
CA THR A 9 25.55 35.64 3.31
C THR A 9 24.08 35.91 2.99
N ILE A 10 23.77 36.95 2.20
CA ILE A 10 22.39 37.24 1.78
C ILE A 10 21.82 36.09 0.94
N ALA A 11 22.59 35.55 -0.01
CA ALA A 11 22.16 34.40 -0.81
C ALA A 11 21.87 33.17 0.06
N LEU A 12 22.73 32.85 1.03
CA LEU A 12 22.51 31.76 1.98
C LEU A 12 21.24 31.94 2.81
N VAL A 13 20.99 33.16 3.32
CA VAL A 13 19.77 33.46 4.07
C VAL A 13 18.53 33.27 3.21
N ILE A 14 18.54 33.74 1.96
CA ILE A 14 17.43 33.53 1.02
C ILE A 14 17.20 32.04 0.76
N ILE A 15 18.27 31.26 0.54
CA ILE A 15 18.16 29.81 0.32
C ILE A 15 17.54 29.13 1.54
N VAL A 16 17.98 29.46 2.75
CA VAL A 16 17.42 28.88 3.99
C VAL A 16 15.94 29.23 4.13
N ILE A 17 15.57 30.50 3.91
CA ILE A 17 14.18 30.95 4.01
C ILE A 17 13.29 30.25 2.97
N LEU A 18 13.76 30.09 1.73
CA LEU A 18 13.00 29.41 0.67
C LEU A 18 12.97 27.88 0.85
N SER A 19 13.99 27.30 1.49
CA SER A 19 14.06 25.85 1.71
C SER A 19 13.01 25.36 2.71
N ILE A 20 12.59 26.20 3.67
CA ILE A 20 11.57 25.82 4.65
C ILE A 20 10.20 25.59 3.98
N PRO A 21 9.61 26.53 3.22
CA PRO A 21 8.39 26.28 2.46
C PRO A 21 8.54 25.17 1.43
N ALA A 22 9.67 25.11 0.72
CA ALA A 22 9.93 24.07 -0.28
C ALA A 22 9.95 22.67 0.35
N TYR A 23 10.50 22.53 1.56
CA TYR A 23 10.49 21.28 2.30
C TYR A 23 9.08 20.83 2.65
N PHE A 24 8.23 21.71 3.19
CA PHE A 24 6.85 21.37 3.52
C PHE A 24 6.04 21.01 2.26
N ILE A 25 6.18 21.76 1.17
CA ILE A 25 5.55 21.43 -0.11
C ILE A 25 6.03 20.06 -0.61
N GLY A 26 7.36 19.84 -0.64
CA GLY A 26 7.94 18.58 -1.08
C GLY A 26 7.47 17.38 -0.25
N ARG A 27 7.35 17.56 1.07
CA ARG A 27 6.80 16.56 1.99
C ARG A 27 5.35 16.20 1.61
N SER A 28 4.50 17.19 1.34
CA SER A 28 3.08 16.95 1.01
C SER A 28 2.86 16.22 -0.30
N PHE A 29 3.80 16.35 -1.23
CA PHE A 29 3.83 15.58 -2.47
C PHE A 29 4.58 14.24 -2.34
N GLY A 30 4.95 13.83 -1.13
CA GLY A 30 5.68 12.60 -0.87
C GLY A 30 7.04 12.56 -1.58
N VAL A 31 7.65 13.70 -1.90
CA VAL A 31 8.93 13.78 -2.65
C VAL A 31 10.02 13.00 -1.92
N PHE A 32 10.05 13.10 -0.60
CA PHE A 32 11.04 12.47 0.26
C PHE A 32 10.67 11.05 0.71
N GLN A 33 9.43 10.59 0.46
CA GLN A 33 9.03 9.23 0.82
C GLN A 33 9.62 8.22 -0.18
N GLY A 34 9.94 7.01 0.28
CA GLY A 34 10.51 5.95 -0.55
C GLY A 34 9.46 5.28 -1.45
N GLU A 35 8.18 5.49 -1.16
CA GLU A 35 7.03 4.75 -1.67
C GLU A 35 6.14 5.61 -2.59
N VAL A 36 5.34 4.94 -3.41
CA VAL A 36 4.36 5.58 -4.30
C VAL A 36 3.07 4.80 -4.28
N VAL A 37 1.95 5.51 -4.07
CA VAL A 37 0.61 4.93 -4.22
C VAL A 37 0.34 4.70 -5.71
N LEU A 38 -0.22 3.54 -6.03
CA LEU A 38 -0.41 3.03 -7.38
C LEU A 38 -1.65 3.61 -8.07
N SER A 39 -2.16 4.77 -7.64
CA SER A 39 -3.39 5.39 -8.18
C SER A 39 -3.37 5.67 -9.68
N LYS A 40 -2.18 5.72 -10.30
CA LYS A 40 -2.00 5.90 -11.75
C LYS A 40 -1.81 4.59 -12.53
N TYR A 41 -1.77 3.46 -11.85
CA TYR A 41 -1.53 2.15 -12.43
C TYR A 41 -2.79 1.28 -12.34
N ALA A 42 -3.00 0.39 -13.30
CA ALA A 42 -3.88 -0.75 -13.11
C ALA A 42 -3.16 -1.85 -12.32
N LEU A 43 -3.91 -2.62 -11.52
CA LEU A 43 -3.38 -3.79 -10.81
C LEU A 43 -3.72 -5.06 -11.57
N ALA A 44 -2.70 -5.91 -11.72
CA ALA A 44 -2.85 -7.24 -12.28
C ALA A 44 -2.20 -8.28 -11.36
N ILE A 45 -2.63 -9.53 -11.48
CA ILE A 45 -1.93 -10.70 -10.94
C ILE A 45 -1.38 -11.53 -12.10
N GLU A 46 -0.18 -12.08 -11.94
CA GLU A 46 0.39 -13.03 -12.88
C GLU A 46 -0.07 -14.46 -12.56
N LYS A 47 -0.53 -15.18 -13.59
CA LYS A 47 -0.76 -16.63 -13.53
C LYS A 47 -0.35 -17.25 -14.86
N ASP A 48 0.50 -18.27 -14.83
CA ASP A 48 0.98 -19.00 -16.00
C ASP A 48 1.54 -18.08 -17.12
N GLY A 49 2.26 -17.02 -16.71
CA GLY A 49 2.86 -16.04 -17.62
C GLY A 49 1.88 -15.02 -18.24
N LYS A 50 0.61 -15.05 -17.83
CA LYS A 50 -0.45 -14.13 -18.28
C LYS A 50 -0.86 -13.16 -17.17
N ARG A 51 -1.36 -11.99 -17.55
CA ARG A 51 -1.72 -10.89 -16.63
C ARG A 51 -3.23 -10.73 -16.56
N TYR A 52 -3.80 -10.86 -15.37
CA TYR A 52 -5.24 -10.78 -15.14
C TYR A 52 -5.57 -9.60 -14.24
N ASN A 53 -6.63 -8.86 -14.55
CA ASN A 53 -7.13 -7.78 -13.71
C ASN A 53 -7.45 -8.30 -12.30
N ALA A 54 -6.91 -7.64 -11.27
CA ALA A 54 -7.02 -8.04 -9.88
C ALA A 54 -8.24 -7.45 -9.14
N TRP A 55 -9.14 -6.74 -9.82
CA TRP A 55 -10.38 -6.19 -9.23
C TRP A 55 -11.14 -7.25 -8.40
N PRO A 56 -11.51 -6.98 -7.13
CA PRO A 56 -11.72 -5.65 -6.56
C PRO A 56 -10.53 -4.99 -5.87
N LEU A 57 -9.32 -5.55 -5.93
CA LEU A 57 -8.15 -4.88 -5.38
C LEU A 57 -7.95 -3.49 -6.02
N LEU A 58 -7.91 -2.46 -5.17
CA LEU A 58 -7.90 -1.07 -5.59
C LEU A 58 -6.47 -0.55 -5.66
N ASN A 59 -6.14 -0.01 -6.82
CA ASN A 59 -4.86 0.63 -7.10
C ASN A 59 -4.59 1.85 -6.20
N PHE A 60 -5.63 2.56 -5.77
CA PHE A 60 -5.50 3.68 -4.85
C PHE A 60 -5.29 3.27 -3.38
N ASN A 61 -5.55 2.00 -3.03
CA ASN A 61 -5.25 1.39 -1.72
C ASN A 61 -3.91 0.63 -1.74
N SER A 62 -3.22 0.63 -2.88
CA SER A 62 -1.98 -0.10 -3.09
C SER A 62 -0.80 0.85 -3.22
N ALA A 63 0.35 0.48 -2.66
CA ALA A 63 1.59 1.22 -2.82
C ALA A 63 2.77 0.28 -3.06
N MET A 64 3.86 0.85 -3.58
CA MET A 64 5.14 0.14 -3.72
C MET A 64 6.33 1.05 -3.45
N ASP A 65 7.50 0.47 -3.22
CA ASP A 65 8.74 1.25 -3.25
C ASP A 65 8.96 1.88 -4.64
N LYS A 66 9.39 3.15 -4.69
CA LYS A 66 9.69 3.89 -5.93
C LYS A 66 10.86 3.31 -6.71
N LYS A 67 11.80 2.65 -6.03
CA LYS A 67 13.08 2.19 -6.57
C LYS A 67 13.44 0.82 -6.01
N GLY A 68 14.37 0.15 -6.68
CA GLY A 68 14.80 -1.20 -6.35
C GLY A 68 14.21 -2.23 -7.31
N GLU A 69 14.91 -3.34 -7.45
CA GLU A 69 14.44 -4.52 -8.21
C GLU A 69 13.46 -5.35 -7.37
N GLU A 70 13.68 -5.42 -6.05
CA GLU A 70 12.83 -6.14 -5.08
C GLU A 70 11.91 -5.16 -4.34
N ARG A 71 11.10 -4.42 -5.12
CA ARG A 71 10.15 -3.42 -4.57
C ARG A 71 9.16 -4.10 -3.63
N GLN A 72 9.03 -3.58 -2.42
CA GLN A 72 8.02 -4.02 -1.48
C GLN A 72 6.63 -3.59 -1.97
N PHE A 73 5.64 -4.47 -1.78
CA PHE A 73 4.23 -4.20 -2.02
C PHE A 73 3.53 -3.90 -0.70
N TYR A 74 2.75 -2.83 -0.69
CA TYR A 74 1.99 -2.39 0.47
C TYR A 74 0.51 -2.26 0.12
N TYR A 75 -0.35 -2.58 1.08
CA TYR A 75 -1.80 -2.46 0.94
C TYR A 75 -2.43 -1.84 2.17
N GLN A 76 -3.38 -0.94 1.98
CA GLN A 76 -4.02 -0.19 3.06
C GLN A 76 -4.76 -1.16 4.03
N VAL A 77 -4.62 -0.95 5.35
CA VAL A 77 -5.03 -1.97 6.35
C VAL A 77 -6.54 -2.01 6.63
N ASP A 78 -7.22 -0.88 6.48
CA ASP A 78 -8.62 -0.70 6.87
C ASP A 78 -9.60 -0.89 5.70
N THR A 79 -9.17 -1.60 4.66
CA THR A 79 -9.96 -1.79 3.45
C THR A 79 -10.50 -3.22 3.38
N GLY A 80 -11.77 -3.36 2.99
CA GLY A 80 -12.46 -4.66 3.00
C GLY A 80 -11.92 -5.67 1.99
N ASP A 81 -11.05 -5.22 1.08
CA ASP A 81 -10.47 -5.96 -0.04
C ASP A 81 -9.07 -6.55 0.28
N LEU A 82 -8.57 -6.41 1.50
CA LEU A 82 -7.28 -7.00 1.92
C LEU A 82 -7.34 -8.55 1.95
N ASP A 83 -8.54 -9.11 2.10
CA ASP A 83 -8.80 -10.56 2.14
C ASP A 83 -8.52 -11.22 0.78
N GLU A 84 -8.76 -10.48 -0.30
CA GLU A 84 -8.52 -10.89 -1.69
C GLU A 84 -7.04 -11.13 -1.95
N LEU A 85 -6.13 -10.41 -1.28
CA LEU A 85 -4.68 -10.70 -1.39
C LEU A 85 -4.33 -12.08 -0.84
N PHE A 86 -5.00 -12.52 0.23
CA PHE A 86 -4.82 -13.87 0.75
C PHE A 86 -5.40 -14.91 -0.22
N MET A 87 -6.58 -14.64 -0.80
CA MET A 87 -7.15 -15.52 -1.83
C MET A 87 -6.23 -15.66 -3.05
N LEU A 88 -5.62 -14.57 -3.52
CA LEU A 88 -4.63 -14.62 -4.60
C LEU A 88 -3.42 -15.46 -4.20
N ALA A 89 -2.90 -15.24 -2.99
CA ALA A 89 -1.72 -15.92 -2.46
C ALA A 89 -1.92 -17.44 -2.36
N TYR A 90 -3.13 -17.88 -2.00
CA TYR A 90 -3.51 -19.29 -1.91
C TYR A 90 -4.08 -19.87 -3.21
N GLY A 91 -4.14 -19.12 -4.30
CA GLY A 91 -4.65 -19.60 -5.59
C GLY A 91 -6.17 -19.83 -5.61
N GLN A 92 -6.91 -19.20 -4.71
CA GLN A 92 -8.36 -19.36 -4.51
C GLN A 92 -9.16 -18.42 -5.40
N TYR A 93 -8.97 -18.59 -6.70
CA TYR A 93 -9.63 -17.77 -7.71
C TYR A 93 -9.67 -18.48 -9.06
N GLU A 94 -10.61 -18.05 -9.89
CA GLU A 94 -10.69 -18.45 -11.28
C GLU A 94 -10.23 -17.32 -12.21
N VAL A 95 -9.60 -17.69 -13.32
CA VAL A 95 -9.34 -16.74 -14.42
C VAL A 95 -10.52 -16.75 -15.38
N LYS A 96 -10.97 -15.57 -15.80
CA LYS A 96 -12.01 -15.39 -16.81
C LYS A 96 -11.45 -14.57 -17.95
N SER A 97 -11.74 -14.99 -19.18
CA SER A 97 -11.48 -14.14 -20.35
C SER A 97 -12.28 -12.84 -20.21
N SER A 98 -11.66 -11.73 -20.61
CA SER A 98 -12.32 -10.43 -20.69
C SER A 98 -11.61 -9.59 -21.74
N GLU A 99 -12.39 -8.84 -22.52
CA GLU A 99 -11.91 -7.89 -23.52
C GLU A 99 -11.99 -6.44 -23.02
N GLU A 100 -12.32 -6.22 -21.73
CA GLU A 100 -12.50 -4.89 -21.14
C GLU A 100 -11.21 -4.05 -21.14
N ASN A 101 -10.05 -4.70 -20.97
CA ASN A 101 -8.74 -4.05 -21.00
C ASN A 101 -7.83 -4.78 -22.01
N PRO A 102 -7.45 -4.14 -23.14
CA PRO A 102 -6.68 -4.79 -24.19
C PRO A 102 -5.23 -5.11 -23.79
N PHE A 103 -4.76 -4.61 -22.64
CA PHE A 103 -3.42 -4.88 -22.12
C PHE A 103 -3.39 -6.05 -21.11
N LEU A 104 -4.53 -6.69 -20.84
CA LEU A 104 -4.67 -7.81 -19.90
C LEU A 104 -5.30 -9.02 -20.59
N ASP A 105 -4.94 -10.21 -20.13
CA ASP A 105 -5.44 -11.49 -20.64
C ASP A 105 -6.84 -11.86 -20.11
N GLY A 106 -7.39 -11.05 -19.22
CA GLY A 106 -8.71 -11.24 -18.63
C GLY A 106 -8.82 -10.66 -17.22
N LYS A 107 -9.67 -11.27 -16.40
CA LYS A 107 -9.91 -10.85 -15.01
C LYS A 107 -9.97 -12.04 -14.05
N ILE A 108 -9.66 -11.75 -12.80
CA ILE A 108 -9.81 -12.67 -11.68
C ILE A 108 -11.26 -12.69 -11.23
N LYS A 109 -11.77 -13.88 -10.90
CA LYS A 109 -13.00 -14.07 -10.15
C LYS A 109 -12.66 -14.79 -8.85
N TYR A 110 -12.84 -14.09 -7.75
CA TYR A 110 -12.57 -14.58 -6.41
C TYR A 110 -13.59 -15.63 -5.96
N ASP A 111 -13.18 -16.50 -5.05
CA ASP A 111 -14.06 -17.46 -4.40
C ASP A 111 -14.92 -16.74 -3.34
N ASN A 112 -16.17 -16.43 -3.72
CA ASN A 112 -17.11 -15.72 -2.87
C ASN A 112 -17.47 -16.49 -1.58
N GLU A 113 -17.22 -17.79 -1.50
CA GLU A 113 -17.50 -18.59 -0.29
C GLU A 113 -16.47 -18.35 0.81
N ARG A 114 -15.33 -17.72 0.48
CA ARG A 114 -14.21 -17.49 1.39
C ARG A 114 -14.04 -16.03 1.81
N VAL A 115 -14.99 -15.16 1.46
CA VAL A 115 -14.95 -13.75 1.84
C VAL A 115 -14.99 -13.64 3.37
N HIS A 116 -14.04 -12.91 3.95
CA HIS A 116 -13.75 -12.77 5.38
C HIS A 116 -13.17 -14.02 6.07
N ALA A 117 -12.56 -14.93 5.30
CA ALA A 117 -11.91 -16.11 5.87
C ALA A 117 -10.55 -15.79 6.51
N TYR A 118 -9.83 -14.78 6.02
CA TYR A 118 -8.46 -14.50 6.44
C TYR A 118 -8.35 -13.32 7.39
N ILE A 119 -9.28 -12.38 7.35
CA ILE A 119 -9.23 -11.20 8.19
C ILE A 119 -10.53 -11.08 8.99
N LYS A 120 -10.37 -11.00 10.31
CA LYS A 120 -11.47 -10.71 11.24
C LYS A 120 -11.30 -9.32 11.83
N THR A 121 -12.37 -8.54 11.73
CA THR A 121 -12.47 -7.26 12.43
C THR A 121 -13.05 -7.49 13.81
N VAL A 122 -12.27 -7.15 14.84
CA VAL A 122 -12.62 -7.32 16.25
C VAL A 122 -12.75 -5.93 16.90
N PRO A 123 -13.92 -5.57 17.44
CA PRO A 123 -14.08 -4.30 18.15
C PRO A 123 -13.34 -4.35 19.48
N LYS A 124 -12.48 -3.35 19.70
CA LYS A 124 -11.77 -3.12 20.96
C LYS A 124 -12.40 -1.91 21.65
N PHE A 125 -13.27 -2.18 22.62
CA PHE A 125 -13.97 -1.14 23.36
C PHE A 125 -13.01 -0.40 24.30
N GLU A 126 -12.94 0.92 24.17
CA GLU A 126 -12.28 1.81 25.12
C GLU A 126 -13.22 2.14 26.28
N ASN A 127 -14.53 2.22 26.00
CA ASN A 127 -15.60 2.35 26.97
C ASN A 127 -16.93 1.79 26.40
N ALA A 128 -18.06 2.04 27.07
CA ALA A 128 -19.37 1.52 26.65
C ALA A 128 -19.87 2.04 25.28
N ASN A 129 -19.36 3.18 24.81
CA ASN A 129 -19.81 3.83 23.59
C ASN A 129 -18.70 3.92 22.52
N ASP A 130 -17.43 3.90 22.92
CA ASP A 130 -16.29 4.08 22.02
C ASP A 130 -15.51 2.78 21.85
N TYR A 131 -15.21 2.44 20.60
CA TYR A 131 -14.36 1.31 20.24
C TYR A 131 -13.50 1.64 19.03
N THR A 132 -12.37 0.94 18.90
CA THR A 132 -11.57 0.89 17.69
C THR A 132 -11.64 -0.49 17.06
N ASN A 133 -11.39 -0.58 15.75
CA ASN A 133 -11.36 -1.86 15.04
C ASN A 133 -9.93 -2.41 15.05
N MET A 134 -9.75 -3.57 15.67
CA MET A 134 -8.55 -4.39 15.54
C MET A 134 -8.76 -5.40 14.41
N TYR A 135 -7.70 -5.75 13.70
CA TYR A 135 -7.76 -6.65 12.55
C TYR A 135 -6.86 -7.87 12.82
N GLU A 136 -7.45 -9.04 12.90
CA GLU A 136 -6.76 -10.31 13.11
C GLU A 136 -6.65 -11.07 11.78
N PHE A 137 -5.44 -11.51 11.45
CA PHE A 137 -5.09 -12.16 10.20
C PHE A 137 -4.86 -13.66 10.44
N PHE A 138 -5.33 -14.50 9.53
CA PHE A 138 -5.28 -15.95 9.63
C PHE A 138 -4.73 -16.58 8.33
N ASP A 139 -4.15 -17.77 8.44
CA ASP A 139 -3.68 -18.56 7.30
C ASP A 139 -4.79 -19.45 6.67
N ASP A 140 -4.44 -20.21 5.63
CA ASP A 140 -5.34 -21.17 4.96
C ASP A 140 -5.81 -22.35 5.83
N LYS A 141 -5.23 -22.50 7.02
CA LYS A 141 -5.58 -23.51 8.03
C LYS A 141 -6.33 -22.90 9.23
N GLY A 142 -6.57 -21.58 9.22
CA GLY A 142 -7.22 -20.86 10.31
C GLY A 142 -6.31 -20.58 11.50
N ASN A 143 -4.99 -20.75 11.39
CA ASN A 143 -4.05 -20.33 12.42
C ASN A 143 -3.89 -18.81 12.38
N HIS A 144 -3.78 -18.19 13.56
CA HIS A 144 -3.47 -16.78 13.66
C HIS A 144 -2.06 -16.48 13.13
N VAL A 145 -1.95 -15.40 12.36
CA VAL A 145 -0.73 -14.98 11.66
C VAL A 145 -0.23 -13.64 12.17
N TYR A 146 -1.14 -12.67 12.33
CA TYR A 146 -0.80 -11.30 12.67
C TYR A 146 -2.02 -10.56 13.24
N THR A 147 -1.76 -9.53 14.05
CA THR A 147 -2.80 -8.63 14.55
C THR A 147 -2.36 -7.20 14.31
N TYR A 148 -3.22 -6.42 13.65
CA TYR A 148 -3.07 -4.98 13.56
C TYR A 148 -4.05 -4.30 14.52
N ASP A 149 -3.50 -3.57 15.50
CA ASP A 149 -4.25 -2.73 16.43
C ASP A 149 -3.92 -1.26 16.15
N PRO A 150 -4.87 -0.45 15.63
CA PRO A 150 -4.60 0.95 15.30
C PRO A 150 -4.32 1.81 16.54
N SER A 151 -4.76 1.38 17.73
CA SER A 151 -4.55 2.06 19.02
C SER A 151 -3.22 1.69 19.69
N ALA A 152 -2.53 0.64 19.22
CA ALA A 152 -1.21 0.25 19.71
C ALA A 152 -0.09 1.08 19.05
N PRO A 153 1.12 1.14 19.64
CA PRO A 153 2.30 1.62 18.93
C PRO A 153 2.46 0.89 17.59
N MET A 154 2.78 1.63 16.52
CA MET A 154 2.88 1.08 15.17
C MET A 154 3.96 -0.01 15.12
N ASP A 155 3.59 -1.20 14.64
CA ASP A 155 4.53 -2.26 14.31
C ASP A 155 5.27 -1.89 13.02
N THR A 156 6.46 -1.30 13.16
CA THR A 156 7.26 -0.83 12.02
C THR A 156 7.83 -1.94 11.16
N ASP A 157 7.75 -3.21 11.60
CA ASP A 157 8.22 -4.34 10.80
C ASP A 157 7.23 -4.66 9.68
N TYR A 158 5.92 -4.45 9.91
CA TYR A 158 4.87 -4.82 8.97
C TYR A 158 3.95 -3.66 8.57
N VAL A 159 3.99 -2.51 9.26
CA VAL A 159 3.11 -1.37 9.01
C VAL A 159 3.92 -0.13 8.63
N LYS A 160 3.41 0.62 7.66
CA LYS A 160 4.01 1.89 7.22
C LYS A 160 2.96 2.95 6.95
N ASP A 161 3.26 4.17 7.37
CA ASP A 161 2.53 5.37 6.96
C ASP A 161 3.01 5.79 5.57
N ILE A 162 2.09 5.88 4.61
CA ILE A 162 2.39 6.29 3.23
C ILE A 162 1.50 7.47 2.86
N ILE A 163 2.13 8.51 2.30
CA ILE A 163 1.47 9.72 1.82
C ILE A 163 0.87 9.43 0.45
N HIS A 164 -0.43 9.63 0.30
CA HIS A 164 -1.08 9.68 -1.00
C HIS A 164 -0.81 11.04 -1.65
N ALA A 165 0.29 11.11 -2.39
CA ALA A 165 0.78 12.35 -3.00
C ALA A 165 -0.31 13.04 -3.85
N GLY A 166 -0.52 14.33 -3.58
CA GLY A 166 -1.54 15.14 -4.28
C GLY A 166 -2.95 15.02 -3.69
N MET A 167 -3.16 14.22 -2.65
CA MET A 167 -4.37 14.23 -1.84
C MET A 167 -4.16 14.95 -0.52
N SER A 168 -5.20 15.61 -0.05
CA SER A 168 -5.23 16.27 1.24
C SER A 168 -6.55 16.01 1.94
N ARG A 169 -6.52 15.95 3.27
CA ARG A 169 -7.71 15.77 4.11
C ARG A 169 -8.00 17.05 4.86
N THR A 170 -9.26 17.47 4.81
CA THR A 170 -9.74 18.59 5.60
C THR A 170 -10.09 18.08 7.00
N SER A 171 -9.41 18.60 8.01
CA SER A 171 -9.76 18.37 9.41
C SER A 171 -11.01 19.16 9.80
N ALA A 172 -11.76 18.68 10.79
CA ALA A 172 -12.99 19.32 11.27
C ALA A 172 -12.78 20.78 11.77
N GLY A 173 -11.53 21.19 12.03
CA GLY A 173 -11.15 22.56 12.40
C GLY A 173 -10.72 23.46 11.22
N GLY A 174 -10.93 23.03 9.97
CA GLY A 174 -10.62 23.83 8.78
C GLY A 174 -9.17 23.79 8.31
N GLY A 175 -8.30 22.99 8.95
CA GLY A 175 -6.93 22.76 8.49
C GLY A 175 -6.86 21.65 7.43
N THR A 176 -6.10 21.87 6.36
CA THR A 176 -5.81 20.87 5.33
C THR A 176 -4.49 20.18 5.65
N THR A 177 -4.50 18.86 5.83
CA THR A 177 -3.29 18.06 6.07
C THR A 177 -3.07 17.06 4.95
N GLU A 178 -1.84 16.54 4.86
CA GLU A 178 -1.47 15.48 3.94
C GLU A 178 -2.38 14.25 4.16
N ALA A 179 -2.81 13.59 3.08
CA ALA A 179 -3.52 12.31 3.19
C ALA A 179 -2.49 11.21 3.46
N VAL A 180 -2.29 10.89 4.74
CA VAL A 180 -1.43 9.81 5.21
C VAL A 180 -2.32 8.64 5.61
N ASP A 181 -2.07 7.49 5.00
CA ASP A 181 -2.79 6.25 5.28
C ASP A 181 -1.82 5.18 5.75
N ARG A 182 -2.32 4.22 6.54
CA ARG A 182 -1.54 3.09 7.05
C ARG A 182 -1.66 1.90 6.12
N TYR A 183 -0.52 1.32 5.79
CA TYR A 183 -0.43 0.16 4.91
C TYR A 183 0.30 -0.99 5.59
N ILE A 184 -0.16 -2.21 5.35
CA ILE A 184 0.58 -3.44 5.61
C ILE A 184 1.63 -3.62 4.51
N ASN A 185 2.87 -3.93 4.88
CA ASN A 185 3.87 -4.46 3.97
C ASN A 185 3.53 -5.92 3.67
N VAL A 186 2.77 -6.12 2.59
CA VAL A 186 2.30 -7.43 2.14
C VAL A 186 3.47 -8.32 1.76
N THR A 187 4.48 -7.78 1.07
CA THR A 187 5.67 -8.55 0.69
C THR A 187 6.36 -9.17 1.90
N LYS A 188 6.60 -8.37 2.94
CA LYS A 188 7.29 -8.84 4.14
C LYS A 188 6.39 -9.73 5.00
N LEU A 189 5.14 -9.34 5.24
CA LEU A 189 4.21 -10.14 6.05
C LEU A 189 3.97 -11.52 5.44
N PHE A 190 3.73 -11.60 4.12
CA PHE A 190 3.45 -12.86 3.44
C PHE A 190 4.69 -13.75 3.41
N LYS A 191 5.88 -13.16 3.22
CA LYS A 191 7.11 -13.95 3.26
C LYS A 191 7.38 -14.50 4.66
N ASP A 192 7.34 -13.63 5.67
CA ASP A 192 7.72 -14.00 7.04
C ASP A 192 6.70 -14.95 7.70
N LYS A 193 5.41 -14.82 7.36
CA LYS A 193 4.33 -15.54 8.07
C LYS A 193 3.63 -16.62 7.26
N LEU A 194 3.61 -16.51 5.94
CA LEU A 194 2.87 -17.43 5.05
C LEU A 194 3.79 -18.25 4.13
N ASP A 195 5.10 -17.96 4.14
CA ASP A 195 6.09 -18.47 3.18
C ASP A 195 5.68 -18.25 1.71
N ILE A 196 5.13 -17.06 1.45
CA ILE A 196 4.69 -16.63 0.13
C ILE A 196 5.56 -15.45 -0.28
N THR A 197 6.32 -15.63 -1.36
CA THR A 197 7.10 -14.58 -1.98
C THR A 197 6.19 -13.72 -2.85
N VAL A 198 6.21 -12.41 -2.63
CA VAL A 198 5.47 -11.42 -3.43
C VAL A 198 6.47 -10.53 -4.17
N LYS A 199 6.37 -10.49 -5.50
CA LYS A 199 7.17 -9.61 -6.37
C LYS A 199 6.28 -8.72 -7.21
N LEU A 200 6.82 -7.57 -7.59
CA LEU A 200 6.13 -6.62 -8.47
C LEU A 200 6.88 -6.49 -9.80
N LYS A 201 6.13 -6.60 -10.89
CA LYS A 201 6.61 -6.23 -12.24
C LYS A 201 5.88 -4.96 -12.67
N VAL A 202 6.64 -3.95 -13.06
CA VAL A 202 6.10 -2.64 -13.43
C VAL A 202 6.27 -2.44 -14.93
N ASP A 203 5.14 -2.19 -15.59
CA ASP A 203 5.03 -1.81 -17.00
C ASP A 203 4.61 -0.33 -17.02
N ASP A 204 5.60 0.57 -17.06
CA ASP A 204 5.36 2.00 -17.00
C ASP A 204 4.70 2.55 -18.28
N ASP A 205 4.94 1.91 -19.43
CA ASP A 205 4.37 2.30 -20.73
C ASP A 205 2.85 2.09 -20.75
N ASN A 206 2.40 0.93 -20.26
CA ASN A 206 0.97 0.60 -20.17
C ASN A 206 0.37 0.97 -18.81
N ARG A 207 1.18 1.50 -17.88
CA ARG A 207 0.80 1.82 -16.49
C ARG A 207 0.13 0.63 -15.79
N ILE A 208 0.79 -0.53 -15.79
CA ILE A 208 0.33 -1.74 -15.09
C ILE A 208 1.36 -2.16 -14.07
N VAL A 209 0.91 -2.44 -12.84
CA VAL A 209 1.69 -3.16 -11.85
C VAL A 209 1.13 -4.58 -11.75
N THR A 210 1.98 -5.55 -12.05
CA THR A 210 1.65 -6.97 -11.94
C THR A 210 2.23 -7.53 -10.66
N ILE A 211 1.36 -8.04 -9.81
CA ILE A 211 1.71 -8.76 -8.59
C ILE A 211 1.98 -10.22 -8.97
N VAL A 212 3.11 -10.76 -8.51
CA VAL A 212 3.50 -12.15 -8.70
C VAL A 212 3.63 -12.78 -7.33
N MET A 213 2.80 -13.78 -7.05
CA MET A 213 2.83 -14.51 -5.78
C MET A 213 3.29 -15.93 -6.02
N THR A 214 4.26 -16.39 -5.24
CA THR A 214 4.78 -17.76 -5.33
C THR A 214 4.89 -18.34 -3.92
N ARG A 215 4.22 -19.47 -3.72
CA ARG A 215 4.35 -20.25 -2.48
C ARG A 215 5.59 -21.12 -2.61
N ASP A 216 6.52 -20.95 -1.69
CA ASP A 216 7.69 -21.82 -1.64
C ASP A 216 7.19 -23.21 -1.22
N ARG A 217 7.22 -24.16 -2.16
CA ARG A 217 6.79 -25.54 -1.88
C ARG A 217 7.87 -26.19 -1.00
N THR A 218 7.58 -26.37 0.28
CA THR A 218 8.12 -27.51 1.05
C THR A 218 7.39 -28.79 0.67
#